data_AF-A0A1G1C1A9-F1
#
_entry.id   AF-A0A1G1C1A9-F1
#
_cell.length_a   1.000
_cell.length_b   1.000
_cell.length_c   1.000
_cell.angle_alpha   90.00
_cell.angle_beta   90.00
_cell.angle_gamma   90.00
#
_symmetry.space_group_name_H-M   'P 1'
#
loop_
_entity.id
_entity.type
_entity.pdbx_description
1 polymer ?
#
loop_
_entity_poly.entity_id
_entity_poly.type
_entity_poly.pdbx_seq_one_letter_code
_entity_poly.pdbx_strand_id
1 'polypeptide(L)'
;MAGSKAKGAWYVVKLVFDVALVIAVIVAAIVFIPRGSRTKDMTEKLNQARSLYSGGQWRQAIDAYESFWALYPESKDPAGKKTDWENVGRAWEQYAHQTYNQLLEEQCKDPAEWEKVVEYYGKAADYAPLSDIMCFGDLVDAHVQAGDLVKAKEAIEAAKARGFNMKVWEKMVEKAGIKAKKAAAQEKAKP
;
A
#
# COMPACT_ATOMS: atom_id res chain seq x y z
N MET A 1 34.04 33.58 60.19
CA MET A 1 33.38 33.60 58.86
C MET A 1 33.81 32.41 57.98
N ALA A 2 33.90 31.18 58.51
CA ALA A 2 34.41 30.01 57.75
C ALA A 2 33.32 29.02 57.27
N GLY A 3 32.11 29.07 57.82
CA GLY A 3 31.06 28.06 57.57
C GLY A 3 30.19 28.27 56.33
N SER A 4 30.27 29.41 55.64
CA SER A 4 29.43 29.72 54.46
C SER A 4 30.04 29.23 53.15
N LYS A 5 31.37 29.36 52.98
CA LYS A 5 32.08 28.92 51.76
C LYS A 5 32.08 27.39 51.59
N ALA A 6 32.19 26.64 52.68
CA ALA A 6 32.16 25.18 52.66
C ALA A 6 30.79 24.62 52.24
N LYS A 7 29.70 25.29 52.65
CA LYS A 7 28.33 24.93 52.23
C LYS A 7 28.11 25.20 50.74
N GLY A 8 28.59 26.34 50.22
CA GLY A 8 28.52 26.66 48.80
C GLY A 8 29.28 25.66 47.92
N ALA A 9 30.49 25.27 48.33
CA ALA A 9 31.28 24.25 47.61
C ALA A 9 30.59 22.87 47.62
N TRP A 10 30.00 22.47 48.76
CA TRP A 10 29.27 21.21 48.86
C TRP A 10 28.00 21.19 47.98
N TYR A 11 27.29 22.32 47.88
CA TYR A 11 26.13 22.46 46.98
C TYR A 11 26.51 22.33 45.51
N VAL A 12 27.63 22.93 45.09
CA VAL A 12 28.12 22.82 43.70
C VAL A 12 28.52 21.37 43.38
N VAL A 13 29.22 20.70 44.29
CA VAL A 13 29.61 19.29 44.12
C VAL A 13 28.38 18.38 44.02
N LYS A 14 27.38 18.61 44.88
CA LYS A 14 26.12 17.86 44.84
C LYS A 14 25.37 18.09 43.53
N LEU A 15 25.27 19.34 43.07
CA LEU A 15 24.60 19.69 41.81
C LEU A 15 25.27 19.01 40.60
N VAL A 16 26.61 19.03 40.53
CA VAL A 16 27.35 18.38 39.43
C VAL A 16 27.13 16.87 39.44
N PHE A 17 27.11 16.26 40.62
CA PHE A 17 26.83 14.83 40.76
C PHE A 17 25.39 14.49 40.34
N ASP A 18 24.41 15.26 40.80
CA ASP A 18 22.99 15.07 40.45
C ASP A 18 22.77 15.23 38.94
N VAL A 19 23.40 16.22 38.30
CA VAL A 19 23.33 16.42 36.84
C VAL A 19 24.01 15.26 36.09
N ALA A 20 25.18 14.80 36.54
CA ALA A 20 25.86 13.65 35.95
C ALA A 20 25.03 12.37 36.05
N LEU A 21 24.31 12.18 37.16
CA LEU A 21 23.43 11.04 37.39
C LEU A 21 22.20 11.10 36.48
N VAL A 22 21.60 12.27 36.30
CA VAL A 22 20.50 12.48 35.35
C VAL A 22 20.95 12.21 33.90
N ILE A 23 22.12 12.72 33.50
CA ILE A 23 22.68 12.46 32.16
C ILE A 23 22.94 10.95 31.98
N ALA A 24 23.51 10.27 32.97
CA ALA A 24 23.77 8.84 32.91
C ALA A 24 22.47 8.03 32.75
N VAL A 25 21.39 8.42 33.44
CA VAL A 25 20.06 7.79 33.30
C VAL A 25 19.45 8.05 31.93
N ILE A 26 19.57 9.27 31.39
CA ILE A 26 19.07 9.61 30.04
C ILE A 26 19.85 8.85 28.96
N VAL A 27 21.17 8.79 29.06
CA VAL A 27 22.01 8.02 28.12
C VAL A 27 21.73 6.53 28.23
N ALA A 28 21.55 6.00 29.45
CA ALA A 28 21.10 4.63 29.66
C ALA A 28 19.71 4.42 29.06
N ALA A 29 18.76 5.34 29.18
CA ALA A 29 17.47 5.21 28.52
C ALA A 29 17.63 5.19 26.99
N ILE A 30 18.44 6.07 26.39
CA ILE A 30 18.64 6.14 24.94
C ILE A 30 19.37 4.90 24.39
N VAL A 31 20.39 4.41 25.11
CA VAL A 31 21.24 3.28 24.69
C VAL A 31 20.59 1.93 25.02
N PHE A 32 19.84 1.86 26.13
CA PHE A 32 19.30 0.65 26.74
C PHE A 32 17.78 0.50 26.60
N ILE A 33 17.05 1.45 25.97
CA ILE A 33 15.80 1.10 25.28
C ILE A 33 16.18 -0.03 24.32
N PRO A 34 15.70 -1.27 24.56
CA PRO A 34 16.34 -2.42 23.98
C PRO A 34 16.12 -2.39 22.47
N ARG A 35 17.20 -2.24 21.69
CA ARG A 35 17.14 -2.49 20.24
C ARG A 35 16.47 -3.84 19.94
N GLY A 36 16.59 -4.81 20.84
CA GLY A 36 15.91 -6.11 20.76
C GLY A 36 14.38 -6.09 20.94
N SER A 37 13.80 -5.14 21.67
CA SER A 37 12.33 -5.02 21.77
C SER A 37 11.75 -4.36 20.52
N ARG A 38 12.44 -3.35 19.97
CA ARG A 38 12.06 -2.69 18.71
C ARG A 38 12.11 -3.66 17.51
N THR A 39 13.15 -4.49 17.41
CA THR A 39 13.23 -5.48 16.31
C THR A 39 12.17 -6.57 16.43
N LYS A 40 11.85 -7.00 17.66
CA LYS A 40 10.78 -7.97 17.92
C LYS A 40 9.41 -7.41 17.53
N ASP A 41 9.07 -6.20 17.98
CA ASP A 41 7.81 -5.51 17.63
C ASP A 41 7.68 -5.31 16.11
N MET A 42 8.76 -4.85 15.46
CA MET A 42 8.82 -4.68 14.01
C MET A 42 8.52 -6.00 13.27
N THR A 43 9.14 -7.10 13.72
CA THR A 43 8.96 -8.43 13.09
C THR A 43 7.55 -8.95 13.28
N GLU A 44 6.98 -8.76 14.47
CA GLU A 44 5.63 -9.22 14.81
C GLU A 44 4.56 -8.51 13.98
N LYS A 45 4.64 -7.18 13.87
CA LYS A 45 3.74 -6.37 13.03
C LYS A 45 3.84 -6.76 11.55
N LEU A 46 5.04 -6.99 11.05
CA LEU A 46 5.25 -7.38 9.66
C LEU A 46 4.72 -8.79 9.37
N ASN A 47 4.91 -9.73 10.30
CA ASN A 47 4.36 -11.07 10.19
C ASN A 47 2.82 -11.06 10.27
N GLN A 48 2.23 -10.16 11.04
CA GLN A 48 0.78 -9.96 11.06
C GLN A 48 0.27 -9.49 9.68
N ALA A 49 0.92 -8.50 9.07
CA ALA A 49 0.56 -8.03 7.73
C ALA A 49 0.68 -9.14 6.67
N ARG A 50 1.76 -9.95 6.73
CA ARG A 50 1.93 -11.14 5.89
C ARG A 50 0.84 -12.19 6.11
N SER A 51 0.43 -12.40 7.36
CA SER A 51 -0.63 -13.35 7.68
C SER A 51 -1.96 -12.90 7.07
N LEU A 52 -2.32 -11.62 7.20
CA LEU A 52 -3.50 -11.03 6.56
C LEU A 52 -3.46 -11.20 5.03
N TYR A 53 -2.30 -10.94 4.43
CA TYR A 53 -2.07 -11.17 3.00
C TYR A 53 -2.30 -12.64 2.63
N SER A 54 -1.64 -13.58 3.33
CA SER A 54 -1.81 -15.01 3.04
C SER A 54 -3.24 -15.52 3.26
N GLY A 55 -4.00 -14.86 4.15
CA GLY A 55 -5.41 -15.15 4.42
C GLY A 55 -6.39 -14.53 3.42
N GLY A 56 -5.91 -13.80 2.40
CA GLY A 56 -6.76 -13.13 1.41
C GLY A 56 -7.48 -11.87 1.92
N GLN A 57 -7.09 -11.36 3.09
CA GLN A 57 -7.65 -10.14 3.67
C GLN A 57 -6.93 -8.92 3.09
N TRP A 58 -7.01 -8.75 1.76
CA TRP A 58 -6.17 -7.83 0.99
C TRP A 58 -6.19 -6.41 1.53
N ARG A 59 -7.37 -5.87 1.83
CA ARG A 59 -7.49 -4.50 2.36
C ARG A 59 -6.84 -4.34 3.73
N GLN A 60 -7.08 -5.28 4.64
CA GLN A 60 -6.49 -5.23 5.97
C GLN A 60 -4.96 -5.42 5.90
N ALA A 61 -4.48 -6.26 4.98
CA ALA A 61 -3.06 -6.43 4.73
C ALA A 61 -2.41 -5.11 4.28
N ILE A 62 -3.01 -4.43 3.29
CA ILE A 62 -2.57 -3.11 2.81
C ILE A 62 -2.50 -2.12 3.98
N ASP A 63 -3.60 -1.97 4.74
CA ASP A 63 -3.68 -1.02 5.86
C ASP A 63 -2.61 -1.33 6.93
N ALA A 64 -2.34 -2.63 7.17
CA ALA A 64 -1.32 -3.08 8.11
C ALA A 64 0.11 -2.76 7.62
N TYR A 65 0.42 -2.97 6.34
CA TYR A 65 1.72 -2.61 5.76
C TYR A 65 1.93 -1.09 5.74
N GLU A 66 0.92 -0.30 5.38
CA GLU A 66 0.99 1.16 5.40
C GLU A 66 1.19 1.70 6.82
N SER A 67 0.45 1.15 7.79
CA SER A 67 0.64 1.48 9.22
C SER A 67 2.03 1.10 9.72
N PHE A 68 2.54 -0.06 9.28
CA PHE A 68 3.90 -0.50 9.60
C PHE A 68 4.94 0.49 9.06
N TRP A 69 4.84 0.92 7.80
CA TRP A 69 5.76 1.89 7.21
C TRP A 69 5.60 3.31 7.75
N ALA A 70 4.44 3.69 8.27
CA ALA A 70 4.27 4.96 8.98
C ALA A 70 5.09 4.98 10.30
N LEU A 71 5.20 3.84 10.98
CA LEU A 71 5.99 3.68 12.20
C LEU A 71 7.48 3.46 11.92
N TYR A 72 7.78 2.78 10.82
CA TYR A 72 9.13 2.39 10.42
C TYR A 72 9.42 2.85 8.99
N PRO A 73 9.47 4.17 8.70
CA PRO A 73 9.64 4.68 7.35
C PRO A 73 10.97 4.24 6.71
N GLU A 74 12.00 3.99 7.52
CA GLU A 74 13.29 3.44 7.10
C GLU A 74 13.20 2.03 6.50
N SER A 75 12.11 1.31 6.79
CA SER A 75 11.88 -0.04 6.28
C SER A 75 11.17 -0.06 4.92
N LYS A 76 10.70 1.11 4.45
CA LYS A 76 10.13 1.29 3.12
C LYS A 76 11.28 1.21 2.11
N ASP A 77 11.30 0.17 1.28
CA ASP A 77 12.43 -0.14 0.38
C ASP A 77 12.15 0.31 -1.06
N PRO A 78 12.72 1.44 -1.54
CA PRO A 78 12.44 1.93 -2.87
C PRO A 78 13.33 1.31 -3.96
N ALA A 79 14.29 0.43 -3.63
CA ALA A 79 15.29 -0.02 -4.60
C ALA A 79 15.81 -1.48 -4.46
N GLY A 80 15.23 -2.33 -3.60
CA GLY A 80 15.89 -3.59 -3.19
C GLY A 80 15.04 -4.86 -3.03
N LYS A 81 13.96 -5.07 -3.80
CA LYS A 81 13.21 -6.35 -3.94
C LYS A 81 12.98 -7.12 -2.62
N LYS A 82 12.44 -6.46 -1.59
CA LYS A 82 11.91 -7.17 -0.42
C LYS A 82 10.53 -7.74 -0.74
N THR A 83 10.32 -9.01 -0.36
CA THR A 83 9.06 -9.76 -0.54
C THR A 83 7.83 -8.99 -0.04
N ASP A 84 7.98 -8.17 0.99
CA ASP A 84 6.87 -7.38 1.57
C ASP A 84 6.36 -6.27 0.65
N TRP A 85 7.26 -5.61 -0.07
CA TRP A 85 6.90 -4.55 -1.01
C TRP A 85 6.07 -5.12 -2.18
N GLU A 86 6.53 -6.25 -2.73
CA GLU A 86 5.76 -6.96 -3.76
C GLU A 86 4.44 -7.53 -3.22
N ASN A 87 4.39 -7.95 -1.95
CA ASN A 87 3.16 -8.42 -1.34
C ASN A 87 2.12 -7.29 -1.23
N VAL A 88 2.53 -6.05 -0.99
CA VAL A 88 1.62 -4.90 -1.03
C VAL A 88 1.12 -4.63 -2.44
N GLY A 89 2.00 -4.66 -3.45
CA GLY A 89 1.59 -4.54 -4.85
C GLY A 89 0.56 -5.61 -5.23
N ARG A 90 0.85 -6.88 -4.92
CA ARG A 90 -0.09 -8.00 -5.12
C ARG A 90 -1.38 -7.85 -4.31
N ALA A 91 -1.31 -7.35 -3.07
CA ALA A 91 -2.52 -7.10 -2.28
C ALA A 91 -3.40 -6.04 -2.94
N TRP A 92 -2.83 -4.95 -3.46
CA TRP A 92 -3.56 -3.94 -4.22
C TRP A 92 -4.18 -4.51 -5.50
N GLU A 93 -3.47 -5.34 -6.26
CA GLU A 93 -4.03 -6.01 -7.44
C GLU A 93 -5.24 -6.87 -7.10
N GLN A 94 -5.11 -7.70 -6.06
CA GLN A 94 -6.20 -8.58 -5.63
C GLN A 94 -7.40 -7.79 -5.10
N TYR A 95 -7.14 -6.70 -4.37
CA TYR A 95 -8.19 -5.81 -3.89
C TYR A 95 -8.89 -5.05 -5.03
N ALA A 96 -8.14 -4.60 -6.03
CA ALA A 96 -8.68 -3.99 -7.25
C ALA A 96 -9.55 -4.98 -8.02
N HIS A 97 -9.05 -6.20 -8.24
CA HIS A 97 -9.79 -7.27 -8.91
C HIS A 97 -11.08 -7.65 -8.17
N GLN A 98 -11.03 -7.75 -6.84
CA GLN A 98 -12.20 -8.02 -6.02
C GLN A 98 -13.24 -6.90 -6.15
N THR A 99 -12.79 -5.64 -6.10
CA THR A 99 -13.67 -4.47 -6.26
C THR A 99 -14.28 -4.45 -7.66
N TYR A 100 -13.50 -4.72 -8.69
CA TYR A 100 -13.96 -4.84 -10.07
C TYR A 100 -15.08 -5.89 -10.21
N ASN A 101 -14.87 -7.10 -9.68
CA ASN A 101 -15.89 -8.15 -9.73
C ASN A 101 -17.16 -7.75 -8.97
N GLN A 102 -17.03 -7.09 -7.81
CA GLN A 102 -18.17 -6.58 -7.06
C GLN A 102 -18.98 -5.55 -7.89
N LEU A 103 -18.30 -4.60 -8.54
CA LEU A 103 -18.97 -3.61 -9.40
C LEU A 103 -19.68 -4.26 -10.59
N LEU A 104 -19.11 -5.32 -11.17
CA LEU A 104 -19.77 -6.10 -12.21
C LEU A 104 -21.03 -6.83 -11.70
N GLU A 105 -20.96 -7.47 -10.54
CA GLU A 105 -22.08 -8.17 -9.92
C GLU A 105 -23.22 -7.21 -9.58
N GLU A 106 -22.88 -6.04 -9.06
CA GLU A 106 -23.82 -4.95 -8.75
C GLU A 106 -24.34 -4.22 -10.00
N GLN A 107 -23.78 -4.51 -11.17
CA GLN A 107 -24.06 -3.80 -12.43
C GLN A 107 -23.88 -2.29 -12.28
N CYS A 108 -22.80 -1.88 -11.60
CA CYS A 108 -22.53 -0.50 -11.27
C CYS A 108 -22.41 0.37 -12.53
N LYS A 109 -23.08 1.52 -12.51
CA LYS A 109 -23.10 2.50 -13.60
C LYS A 109 -22.44 3.82 -13.24
N ASP A 110 -21.99 3.97 -12.01
CA ASP A 110 -21.36 5.20 -11.54
C ASP A 110 -19.88 5.21 -11.96
N PRO A 111 -19.46 6.11 -12.86
CA PRO A 111 -18.07 6.20 -13.28
C PRO A 111 -17.10 6.41 -12.12
N ALA A 112 -17.52 7.09 -11.04
CA ALA A 112 -16.66 7.37 -9.89
C ALA A 112 -16.27 6.10 -9.11
N GLU A 113 -17.11 5.07 -9.13
CA GLU A 113 -16.78 3.77 -8.51
C GLU A 113 -15.74 3.02 -9.36
N TRP A 114 -15.84 3.11 -10.68
CA TRP A 114 -14.86 2.54 -11.60
C TRP A 114 -13.51 3.26 -11.53
N GLU A 115 -13.49 4.57 -11.28
CA GLU A 115 -12.25 5.32 -11.02
C GLU A 115 -11.49 4.80 -9.79
N LYS A 116 -12.17 4.26 -8.77
CA LYS A 116 -11.49 3.64 -7.62
C LYS A 116 -10.74 2.37 -8.02
N VAL A 117 -11.30 1.55 -8.91
CA VAL A 117 -10.61 0.35 -9.43
C VAL A 117 -9.34 0.76 -10.17
N VAL A 118 -9.42 1.81 -10.99
CA VAL A 118 -8.25 2.41 -11.67
C VAL A 118 -7.22 2.90 -10.65
N GLU A 119 -7.65 3.62 -9.62
CA GLU A 119 -6.78 4.10 -8.54
C GLU A 119 -6.05 2.93 -7.84
N TYR A 120 -6.75 1.84 -7.55
CA TYR A 120 -6.19 0.69 -6.86
C TYR A 120 -5.13 -0.04 -7.70
N TYR A 121 -5.36 -0.20 -9.01
CA TYR A 121 -4.33 -0.71 -9.91
C TYR A 121 -3.15 0.27 -10.08
N GLY A 122 -3.41 1.58 -10.05
CA GLY A 122 -2.36 2.60 -10.01
C GLY A 122 -1.47 2.44 -8.77
N LYS A 123 -2.08 2.29 -7.60
CA LYS A 123 -1.38 2.00 -6.35
C LYS A 123 -0.59 0.70 -6.44
N ALA A 124 -1.16 -0.37 -7.01
CA ALA A 124 -0.41 -1.61 -7.24
C ALA A 124 0.86 -1.37 -8.08
N ALA A 125 0.73 -0.59 -9.16
CA ALA A 125 1.81 -0.26 -10.07
C ALA A 125 2.95 0.56 -9.43
N ASP A 126 2.64 1.35 -8.39
CA ASP A 126 3.66 2.06 -7.59
C ASP A 126 4.58 1.09 -6.82
N TYR A 127 4.06 -0.10 -6.47
CA TYR A 127 4.84 -1.13 -5.78
C TYR A 127 5.54 -2.07 -6.76
N ALA A 128 4.81 -2.61 -7.74
CA ALA A 128 5.35 -3.54 -8.71
C ALA A 128 4.60 -3.46 -10.03
N PRO A 129 5.26 -3.77 -11.17
CA PRO A 129 4.57 -4.02 -12.42
C PRO A 129 3.37 -4.95 -12.23
N LEU A 130 2.24 -4.61 -12.87
CA LEU A 130 1.06 -5.47 -12.86
C LEU A 130 1.42 -6.90 -13.27
N SER A 131 0.97 -7.86 -12.47
CA SER A 131 1.48 -9.23 -12.46
C SER A 131 1.06 -10.05 -13.68
N ASP A 132 -0.13 -9.82 -14.22
CA ASP A 132 -0.68 -10.65 -15.28
C ASP A 132 -1.62 -9.92 -16.24
N ILE A 133 -2.02 -10.67 -17.28
CA ILE A 133 -2.94 -10.23 -18.31
C ILE A 133 -4.34 -9.95 -17.74
N MET A 134 -4.79 -10.61 -16.67
CA MET A 134 -6.12 -10.35 -16.11
C MET A 134 -6.18 -8.95 -15.49
N CYS A 135 -5.16 -8.56 -14.73
CA CYS A 135 -5.07 -7.23 -14.11
C CYS A 135 -5.12 -6.09 -15.14
N PHE A 136 -4.44 -6.25 -16.28
CA PHE A 136 -4.52 -5.28 -17.36
C PHE A 136 -5.94 -5.20 -17.98
N GLY A 137 -6.71 -6.28 -17.92
CA GLY A 137 -7.98 -6.42 -18.62
C GLY A 137 -9.07 -5.72 -17.83
N ASP A 138 -9.05 -5.98 -16.52
CA ASP A 138 -9.88 -5.30 -15.53
C ASP A 138 -9.57 -3.80 -15.51
N LEU A 139 -8.28 -3.40 -15.57
CA LEU A 139 -7.88 -1.99 -15.65
C LEU A 139 -8.41 -1.30 -16.92
N VAL A 140 -8.30 -1.98 -18.07
CA VAL A 140 -8.82 -1.44 -19.34
C VAL A 140 -10.33 -1.28 -19.29
N ASP A 141 -11.06 -2.30 -18.81
CA ASP A 141 -12.52 -2.20 -18.69
C ASP A 141 -12.92 -1.13 -17.68
N ALA A 142 -12.26 -1.04 -16.53
CA ALA A 142 -12.51 0.00 -15.55
C ALA A 142 -12.32 1.42 -16.14
N HIS A 143 -11.27 1.64 -16.94
CA HIS A 143 -11.12 2.90 -17.67
C HIS A 143 -12.26 3.17 -18.67
N VAL A 144 -12.74 2.15 -19.37
CA VAL A 144 -13.88 2.27 -20.29
C VAL A 144 -15.17 2.62 -19.53
N GLN A 145 -15.42 1.97 -18.40
CA GLN A 145 -16.60 2.21 -17.56
C GLN A 145 -16.55 3.60 -16.89
N ALA A 146 -15.35 4.06 -16.53
CA ALA A 146 -15.09 5.43 -16.06
C ALA A 146 -15.20 6.49 -17.19
N GLY A 147 -15.26 6.06 -18.45
CA GLY A 147 -15.34 6.95 -19.62
C GLY A 147 -13.99 7.48 -20.14
N ASP A 148 -12.86 7.05 -19.55
CA ASP A 148 -11.52 7.45 -19.96
C ASP A 148 -10.95 6.53 -21.04
N LEU A 149 -11.43 6.72 -22.27
CA LEU A 149 -11.00 5.92 -23.43
C LEU A 149 -9.55 6.18 -23.84
N VAL A 150 -8.95 7.30 -23.42
CA VAL A 150 -7.54 7.61 -23.72
C VAL A 150 -6.66 6.72 -22.85
N LYS A 151 -6.89 6.71 -21.53
CA LYS A 151 -6.13 5.84 -20.62
C LYS A 151 -6.39 4.36 -20.84
N ALA A 152 -7.60 3.97 -21.26
CA ALA A 152 -7.86 2.60 -21.67
C ALA A 152 -6.90 2.15 -22.79
N LYS A 153 -6.62 3.01 -23.78
CA LYS A 153 -5.67 2.72 -24.86
C LYS A 153 -4.23 2.68 -24.35
N GLU A 154 -3.85 3.61 -23.49
CA GLU A 154 -2.50 3.62 -22.88
C GLU A 154 -2.22 2.34 -22.10
N ALA A 155 -3.20 1.84 -21.32
CA ALA A 155 -3.09 0.57 -20.60
C ALA A 155 -2.92 -0.63 -21.55
N ILE A 156 -3.61 -0.64 -22.71
CA ILE A 156 -3.42 -1.67 -23.74
C ILE A 156 -1.99 -1.62 -24.30
N GLU A 157 -1.47 -0.43 -24.62
CA GLU A 157 -0.10 -0.27 -25.13
C GLU A 157 0.95 -0.67 -24.08
N ALA A 158 0.71 -0.37 -22.80
CA ALA A 158 1.56 -0.81 -21.70
C ALA A 158 1.59 -2.35 -21.55
N ALA A 159 0.47 -3.03 -21.78
CA ALA A 159 0.41 -4.49 -21.83
C ALA A 159 1.18 -5.03 -23.06
N LYS A 160 1.01 -4.43 -24.24
CA LYS A 160 1.77 -4.81 -25.45
C LYS A 160 3.27 -4.71 -25.24
N ALA A 161 3.74 -3.62 -24.66
CA ALA A 161 5.16 -3.39 -24.38
C ALA A 161 5.77 -4.46 -23.46
N ARG A 162 4.94 -5.15 -22.64
CA ARG A 162 5.35 -6.27 -21.78
C ARG A 162 5.33 -7.63 -22.47
N GLY A 163 4.99 -7.69 -23.76
CA GLY A 163 5.02 -8.92 -24.56
C GLY A 163 3.75 -9.77 -24.49
N PHE A 164 2.63 -9.23 -23.99
CA PHE A 164 1.36 -9.96 -23.96
C PHE A 164 0.78 -10.16 -25.38
N ASN A 165 0.25 -11.36 -25.64
CA ASN A 165 -0.28 -11.74 -26.96
C ASN A 165 -1.59 -10.99 -27.28
N MET A 166 -1.48 -10.00 -28.15
CA MET A 166 -2.56 -9.07 -28.45
C MET A 166 -3.74 -9.67 -29.23
N LYS A 167 -3.55 -10.79 -29.96
CA LYS A 167 -4.66 -11.43 -30.70
C LYS A 167 -5.73 -11.99 -29.77
N VAL A 168 -5.32 -12.50 -28.60
CA VAL A 168 -6.25 -12.99 -27.57
C VAL A 168 -6.93 -11.80 -26.88
N TRP A 169 -6.17 -10.74 -26.65
CA TRP A 169 -6.58 -9.53 -25.96
C TRP A 169 -7.60 -8.67 -26.72
N GLU A 170 -7.34 -8.39 -28.00
CA GLU A 170 -8.24 -7.60 -28.85
C GLU A 170 -9.64 -8.22 -28.89
N LYS A 171 -9.71 -9.55 -28.96
CA LYS A 171 -10.97 -10.31 -28.91
C LYS A 171 -11.67 -10.21 -27.55
N MET A 172 -10.94 -10.05 -26.45
CA MET A 172 -11.50 -9.86 -25.11
C MET A 172 -12.04 -8.43 -24.94
N VAL A 173 -11.24 -7.41 -25.29
CA VAL A 173 -11.62 -5.99 -25.19
C VAL A 173 -12.79 -5.65 -26.12
N GLU A 174 -12.77 -6.13 -27.36
CA GLU A 174 -13.87 -5.95 -28.32
C GLU A 174 -15.17 -6.58 -27.78
N LYS A 175 -15.07 -7.79 -27.22
CA LYS A 175 -16.23 -8.50 -26.65
C LYS A 175 -16.77 -7.81 -25.40
N ALA A 176 -15.91 -7.28 -24.54
CA ALA A 176 -16.30 -6.52 -23.34
C ALA A 176 -16.99 -5.19 -23.73
N GLY A 177 -16.36 -4.41 -24.62
CA GLY A 177 -16.92 -3.14 -25.11
C GLY A 177 -18.24 -3.31 -25.88
N ILE A 178 -18.41 -4.39 -26.65
CA ILE A 178 -19.68 -4.71 -27.32
C ILE A 178 -20.75 -5.15 -26.32
N LYS A 179 -20.40 -5.96 -25.30
CA LYS A 179 -21.35 -6.39 -24.27
C LYS A 179 -21.84 -5.21 -23.43
N ALA A 180 -20.95 -4.32 -22.97
CA ALA A 180 -21.31 -3.14 -22.19
C ALA A 180 -22.26 -2.21 -22.97
N LYS A 181 -21.94 -1.92 -24.24
CA LYS A 181 -22.81 -1.11 -25.11
C LYS A 181 -24.16 -1.76 -25.37
N LYS A 182 -24.22 -3.09 -25.57
CA LYS A 182 -25.47 -3.82 -25.77
C LYS A 182 -26.33 -3.89 -24.51
N ALA A 183 -25.73 -4.13 -23.34
CA ALA A 183 -26.44 -4.13 -22.07
C ALA A 183 -27.06 -2.75 -21.77
N ALA A 184 -26.28 -1.68 -21.95
CA ALA A 184 -26.76 -0.31 -21.78
C ALA A 184 -27.87 0.07 -22.79
N ALA A 185 -27.81 -0.43 -24.02
CA ALA A 185 -28.84 -0.19 -25.03
C ALA A 185 -30.14 -0.97 -24.76
N GLN A 186 -30.04 -2.22 -24.29
CA GLN A 186 -31.19 -3.06 -23.97
C GLN A 186 -31.93 -2.57 -22.73
N GLU A 187 -31.22 -1.98 -21.76
CA GLU A 187 -31.84 -1.45 -20.56
C GLU A 187 -32.51 -0.09 -20.79
N LYS A 188 -31.93 0.77 -21.63
CA LYS A 188 -32.59 2.01 -22.12
C LYS A 188 -33.82 1.74 -22.98
N ALA A 189 -33.97 0.52 -23.49
CA ALA A 189 -35.10 0.08 -24.30
C ALA A 189 -36.18 -0.65 -23.49
N LYS A 190 -36.02 -0.80 -22.16
CA LYS A 190 -37.14 -1.23 -21.30
C LYS A 190 -38.13 -0.05 -21.15
N PRO A 191 -39.43 -0.29 -21.38
CA PRO A 191 -40.47 0.73 -21.24
C PRO A 191 -40.65 1.19 -19.79
#